data_AF-A0A932RH42-F1
#
_entry.id   AF-A0A932RH42-F1
#
_cell.length_a   1.000
_cell.length_b   1.000
_cell.length_c   1.000
_cell.angle_alpha   90.00
_cell.angle_beta   90.00
_cell.angle_gamma   90.00
#
_symmetry.space_group_name_H-M   'P 1'
#
loop_
_entity.id
_entity.type
_entity.pdbx_description
1 polymer ?
#
loop_
_entity_poly.entity_id
_entity_poly.type
_entity_poly.pdbx_seq_one_letter_code
_entity_poly.pdbx_strand_id
1 'polypeptide(L)'
;METARLVLEYLKAILSPWVMAGAVLLVFLARFREDIRALLGRVAFIKLPGGAELSIPQLQRATDAMLGESATSVLPAASAVPLPEGLHLTQEQAKAITEAFKAERAKAYLWEYRYLNYFLAPNTQRVLEWLDLLPERTTRSTYDAWWLPVIPSAEERSVILSALETHHLLVFNGDLIEVTAKGHEYLDWRKALFRAAV
;
A
#
# COMPACT_ATOMS: atom_id res chain seq x y z
N MET A 1 28.97 -12.86 62.61
CA MET A 1 28.99 -11.74 61.63
C MET A 1 29.31 -12.19 60.21
N GLU A 2 29.95 -13.35 60.00
CA GLU A 2 30.30 -13.86 58.65
C GLU A 2 29.08 -14.32 57.82
N THR A 3 28.08 -14.93 58.47
CA THR A 3 26.84 -15.39 57.80
C THR A 3 26.04 -14.24 57.18
N ALA A 4 25.92 -13.11 57.88
CA ALA A 4 25.26 -11.93 57.36
C ALA A 4 26.01 -11.32 56.17
N ARG A 5 27.34 -11.42 56.15
CA ARG A 5 28.18 -10.93 55.06
C ARG A 5 28.03 -11.80 53.81
N LEU A 6 28.03 -13.12 53.98
CA LEU A 6 27.77 -14.09 52.91
C LEU A 6 26.40 -13.86 52.26
N VAL A 7 25.33 -13.74 53.05
CA VAL A 7 23.98 -13.48 52.52
C VAL A 7 23.93 -12.18 51.72
N LEU A 8 24.62 -11.13 52.19
CA LEU A 8 24.66 -9.83 51.53
C LEU A 8 25.47 -9.85 50.23
N GLU A 9 26.51 -10.67 50.15
CA GLU A 9 27.29 -10.89 48.92
C GLU A 9 26.47 -11.65 47.87
N TYR A 10 25.72 -12.68 48.26
CA TYR A 10 24.80 -13.37 47.34
C TYR A 10 23.66 -12.46 46.86
N LEU A 11 23.10 -11.64 47.75
CA LEU A 11 22.05 -10.67 47.38
C LEU A 11 22.57 -9.64 46.37
N LYS A 12 23.80 -9.15 46.55
CA LYS A 12 24.46 -8.23 45.60
C LYS A 12 24.76 -8.89 44.26
N ALA A 13 25.10 -10.18 44.24
CA ALA A 13 25.33 -10.92 43.00
C ALA A 13 24.02 -11.07 42.21
N ILE A 14 22.90 -11.38 42.89
CA ILE A 14 21.58 -11.52 42.27
C ILE A 14 21.03 -10.16 41.80
N LEU A 15 21.23 -9.10 42.58
CA LEU A 15 20.87 -7.72 42.20
C LEU A 15 21.92 -7.05 41.31
N SER A 16 22.92 -7.78 40.82
CA SER A 16 23.91 -7.19 39.92
C SER A 16 23.22 -6.68 38.65
N PRO A 17 23.66 -5.55 38.07
CA PRO A 17 23.03 -4.95 36.90
C PRO A 17 22.87 -5.92 35.73
N TRP A 18 23.82 -6.84 35.54
CA TRP A 18 23.80 -7.83 34.46
C TRP A 18 22.74 -8.91 34.69
N VAL A 19 22.59 -9.40 35.92
CA VAL A 19 21.57 -10.42 36.26
C VAL A 19 20.17 -9.81 36.15
N MET A 20 19.99 -8.60 36.66
CA MET A 20 18.73 -7.86 36.55
C MET A 20 18.38 -7.53 35.10
N ALA A 21 19.35 -7.08 34.29
CA ALA A 21 19.14 -6.82 32.86
C ALA A 21 18.74 -8.10 32.12
N GLY A 22 19.39 -9.23 32.40
CA GLY A 22 19.04 -10.53 31.83
C GLY A 22 17.62 -10.99 32.21
N ALA A 23 17.24 -10.84 33.49
CA ALA A 23 15.90 -11.17 33.95
C ALA A 23 14.83 -10.29 33.29
N VAL A 24 15.07 -8.97 33.20
CA VAL A 24 14.16 -8.04 32.52
C VAL A 24 14.04 -8.36 31.03
N LEU A 25 15.15 -8.67 30.36
CA LEU A 25 15.15 -9.06 28.95
C LEU A 25 14.35 -10.34 28.71
N LEU A 26 14.52 -11.36 29.56
CA LEU A 26 13.75 -12.61 29.46
C LEU A 26 12.26 -12.39 29.65
N VAL A 27 11.87 -11.58 30.65
CA VAL A 27 10.46 -11.22 30.87
C VAL A 27 9.91 -10.43 29.69
N PHE A 28 10.67 -9.49 29.14
CA PHE A 28 10.31 -8.73 27.96
C PHE A 28 10.09 -9.65 26.74
N LEU A 29 11.05 -10.54 26.43
CA LEU A 29 10.92 -11.50 25.32
C LEU A 29 9.73 -12.43 25.49
N ALA A 30 9.45 -12.90 26.72
CA ALA A 30 8.31 -13.75 27.00
C ALA A 30 6.97 -13.01 26.83
N ARG A 31 6.88 -11.76 27.32
CA ARG A 31 5.66 -10.93 27.24
C ARG A 31 5.35 -10.50 25.81
N PHE A 32 6.37 -10.16 25.02
CA PHE A 32 6.25 -9.60 23.67
C PHE A 32 6.55 -10.62 22.56
N ARG A 33 6.51 -11.92 22.86
CA ARG A 33 6.85 -12.99 21.91
C ARG A 33 6.01 -12.93 20.62
N GLU A 34 4.75 -12.51 20.71
CA GLU A 34 3.81 -12.46 19.59
C GLU A 34 4.12 -11.26 18.68
N ASP A 35 4.40 -10.09 19.28
CA ASP A 35 4.82 -8.89 18.56
C ASP A 35 6.20 -9.06 17.90
N ILE A 36 7.15 -9.69 18.60
CA ILE A 36 8.48 -10.01 18.06
C ILE A 36 8.35 -10.99 16.89
N ARG A 37 7.46 -11.98 16.97
CA ARG A 37 7.19 -12.92 15.87
C ARG A 37 6.54 -12.21 14.67
N ALA A 38 5.61 -11.28 14.92
CA ALA A 38 5.00 -10.46 13.87
C ALA A 38 6.03 -9.53 13.20
N LEU A 39 6.98 -8.99 13.97
CA LEU A 39 8.08 -8.18 13.45
C LEU A 39 9.10 -9.02 12.68
N LEU A 40 9.52 -10.18 13.19
CA LEU A 40 10.42 -11.11 12.47
C LEU A 40 9.82 -11.57 11.14
N GLY A 41 8.51 -11.84 11.10
CA GLY A 41 7.80 -12.15 9.86
C GLY A 41 7.82 -11.01 8.83
N ARG A 42 7.97 -9.75 9.27
CA ARG A 42 8.08 -8.56 8.41
C ARG A 42 9.54 -8.17 8.11
N VAL A 43 10.47 -8.56 8.96
CA VAL A 43 11.88 -8.14 8.94
C VAL A 43 12.80 -9.20 8.29
N ALA A 44 12.28 -10.39 7.94
CA ALA A 44 12.97 -11.36 7.07
C ALA A 44 13.33 -10.81 5.67
N PHE A 45 12.94 -9.58 5.35
CA PHE A 45 13.40 -8.80 4.19
C PHE A 45 14.32 -7.64 4.61
N ILE A 46 15.44 -7.94 5.28
CA ILE A 46 16.56 -6.99 5.38
C ILE A 46 17.62 -7.39 4.37
N LYS A 47 17.83 -6.49 3.41
CA LYS A 47 18.85 -6.50 2.35
C LYS A 47 20.23 -6.85 2.92
N LEU A 48 20.84 -7.92 2.41
CA LEU A 48 22.28 -8.15 2.57
C LEU A 48 23.03 -7.28 1.53
N PRO A 49 24.11 -6.57 1.92
CA PRO A 49 24.91 -5.79 0.98
C PRO A 49 25.75 -6.76 0.13
N GLY A 50 25.19 -7.19 -1.00
CA GLY A 50 25.84 -8.19 -1.87
C GLY A 50 25.15 -8.48 -3.20
N GLY A 51 24.16 -7.68 -3.62
CA GLY A 51 23.64 -7.73 -5.00
C GLY A 51 22.85 -8.99 -5.40
N ALA A 52 22.36 -9.78 -4.44
CA ALA A 52 21.42 -10.86 -4.74
C ALA A 52 20.00 -10.29 -4.85
N GLU A 53 19.54 -10.08 -6.08
CA GLU A 53 18.14 -9.80 -6.38
C GLU A 53 17.35 -11.11 -6.35
N LEU A 54 16.53 -11.28 -5.32
CA LEU A 54 15.42 -12.24 -5.36
C LEU A 54 14.16 -11.45 -5.72
N SER A 55 13.77 -11.58 -6.98
CA SER A 55 12.49 -11.13 -7.51
C SER A 55 11.36 -11.66 -6.64
N ILE A 56 10.65 -10.77 -5.96
CA ILE A 56 9.37 -11.10 -5.35
C ILE A 56 8.38 -11.22 -6.51
N PRO A 57 7.84 -12.41 -6.83
CA PRO A 57 6.82 -12.50 -7.84
C PRO A 57 5.56 -11.87 -7.26
N GLN A 58 5.02 -10.87 -7.96
CA GLN A 58 3.69 -10.29 -7.69
C GLN A 58 2.58 -11.35 -7.58
N LEU A 59 2.85 -12.57 -8.05
CA LEU A 59 2.01 -13.76 -7.96
C LEU A 59 1.49 -14.05 -6.55
N GLN A 60 2.32 -13.92 -5.51
CA GLN A 60 1.91 -14.36 -4.16
C GLN A 60 0.90 -13.41 -3.51
N ARG A 61 0.92 -12.11 -3.87
CA ARG A 61 -0.11 -11.13 -3.45
C ARG A 61 -1.37 -11.20 -4.31
N ALA A 62 -1.28 -11.63 -5.57
CA ALA A 62 -2.44 -11.83 -6.43
C ALA A 62 -3.30 -13.01 -5.95
N THR A 63 -2.69 -14.12 -5.51
CA THR A 63 -3.45 -15.29 -5.01
C THR A 63 -4.27 -15.02 -3.74
N ASP A 64 -3.77 -14.21 -2.81
CA ASP A 64 -4.52 -13.86 -1.59
C ASP A 64 -5.64 -12.84 -1.87
N ALA A 65 -5.55 -12.07 -2.96
CA ALA A 65 -6.58 -11.10 -3.38
C ALA A 65 -7.70 -11.71 -4.25
N MET A 66 -7.44 -12.83 -4.94
CA MET A 66 -8.42 -13.47 -5.84
C MET A 66 -9.47 -14.36 -5.13
N LEU A 67 -9.36 -14.59 -3.82
CA LEU A 67 -10.33 -15.40 -3.05
C LEU A 67 -11.44 -14.58 -2.36
N GLY A 68 -11.42 -13.25 -2.51
CA GLY A 68 -12.53 -12.38 -2.12
C GLY A 68 -13.37 -12.03 -3.35
N GLU A 69 -14.66 -12.36 -3.30
CA GLU A 69 -15.71 -12.09 -4.28
C GLU A 69 -15.45 -10.95 -5.28
N SER A 70 -15.78 -11.21 -6.55
CA SER A 70 -15.99 -10.21 -7.59
C SER A 70 -17.08 -9.20 -7.17
N ALA A 71 -16.71 -8.27 -6.30
CA ALA A 71 -17.47 -7.06 -6.08
C ALA A 71 -17.25 -6.18 -7.31
N THR A 72 -18.25 -6.17 -8.19
CA THR A 72 -18.45 -5.03 -9.09
C THR A 72 -18.70 -3.82 -8.19
N SER A 73 -17.63 -3.18 -7.74
CA SER A 73 -17.70 -1.98 -6.91
C SER A 73 -17.51 -0.79 -7.82
N VAL A 74 -18.65 -0.24 -8.26
CA VAL A 74 -18.74 1.14 -8.70
C VAL A 74 -18.16 1.97 -7.57
N LEU A 75 -16.94 2.51 -7.74
CA LEU A 75 -16.47 3.61 -6.91
C LEU A 75 -17.64 4.57 -6.81
N PRO A 76 -18.18 4.87 -5.61
CA PRO A 76 -19.27 5.81 -5.53
C PRO A 76 -18.69 7.10 -6.13
N ALA A 77 -19.27 7.50 -7.26
CA ALA A 77 -19.06 8.83 -7.80
C ALA A 77 -19.22 9.82 -6.64
N ALA A 78 -18.72 11.04 -6.81
CA ALA A 78 -18.91 12.14 -5.87
C ALA A 78 -20.40 12.49 -5.57
N SER A 79 -21.35 11.61 -5.89
CA SER A 79 -22.67 11.50 -5.29
C SER A 79 -22.57 11.60 -3.77
N ALA A 80 -23.09 12.72 -3.28
CA ALA A 80 -23.25 13.01 -1.87
C ALA A 80 -23.87 11.79 -1.19
N VAL A 81 -23.15 11.18 -0.25
CA VAL A 81 -23.76 10.24 0.68
C VAL A 81 -24.84 11.05 1.40
N PRO A 82 -26.14 10.70 1.24
CA PRO A 82 -27.18 11.44 1.91
C PRO A 82 -26.95 11.34 3.42
N LEU A 83 -27.04 12.48 4.10
CA LEU A 83 -26.92 12.51 5.56
C LEU A 83 -28.00 11.60 6.18
N PRO A 84 -27.71 10.90 7.30
CA PRO A 84 -28.67 10.00 7.92
C PRO A 84 -29.98 10.73 8.22
N GLU A 85 -31.10 10.16 7.79
CA GLU A 85 -32.43 10.72 8.06
C GLU A 85 -32.69 10.72 9.57
N GLY A 86 -33.06 11.89 10.11
CA GLY A 86 -33.30 12.09 11.56
C GLY A 86 -32.36 13.07 12.26
N LEU A 87 -31.37 13.63 11.55
CA LEU A 87 -30.50 14.69 12.06
C LEU A 87 -31.13 16.07 11.84
N HIS A 88 -31.61 16.69 12.91
CA HIS A 88 -32.01 18.11 12.92
C HIS A 88 -30.76 19.01 12.91
N LEU A 89 -30.10 19.10 11.76
CA LEU A 89 -28.93 19.96 11.56
C LEU A 89 -29.39 21.33 11.09
N THR A 90 -28.80 22.39 11.64
CA THR A 90 -28.90 23.71 11.01
C THR A 90 -28.20 23.68 9.65
N GLN A 91 -28.63 24.54 8.71
CA GLN A 91 -28.03 24.60 7.38
C GLN A 91 -26.51 24.86 7.43
N GLU A 92 -26.04 25.59 8.44
CA GLU A 92 -24.62 25.85 8.68
C GLU A 92 -23.87 24.60 9.17
N GLN A 93 -24.46 23.83 10.09
CA GLN A 93 -23.87 22.57 10.57
C GLN A 93 -23.79 21.53 9.44
N ALA A 94 -24.83 21.44 8.60
CA ALA A 94 -24.83 20.53 7.45
C ALA A 94 -23.71 20.88 6.45
N LYS A 95 -23.47 22.17 6.20
CA LYS A 95 -22.35 22.63 5.36
C LYS A 95 -21.00 22.30 5.97
N ALA A 96 -20.79 22.61 7.26
CA ALA A 96 -19.54 22.34 7.96
C ALA A 96 -19.19 20.83 7.98
N ILE A 97 -20.19 19.97 8.21
CA ILE A 97 -20.01 18.51 8.17
C ILE A 97 -19.65 18.06 6.75
N THR A 98 -20.33 18.57 5.73
CA THR A 98 -20.04 18.25 4.33
C THR A 98 -18.62 18.65 3.93
N GLU A 99 -18.18 19.84 4.36
CA GLU A 99 -16.81 20.31 4.14
C GLU A 99 -15.78 19.45 4.86
N ALA A 100 -16.05 19.04 6.11
CA ALA A 100 -15.19 18.12 6.84
C ALA A 100 -15.05 16.78 6.12
N PHE A 101 -16.16 16.19 5.65
CA PHE A 101 -16.12 14.95 4.87
C PHE A 101 -15.36 15.12 3.55
N LYS A 102 -15.55 16.24 2.84
CA LYS A 102 -14.78 16.54 1.62
C LYS A 102 -13.28 16.65 1.92
N ALA A 103 -12.91 17.32 3.01
CA ALA A 103 -11.51 17.46 3.41
C ALA A 103 -10.88 16.11 3.76
N GLU A 104 -11.57 15.25 4.51
CA GLU A 104 -11.07 13.92 4.85
C GLU A 104 -10.96 13.00 3.62
N ARG A 105 -11.92 13.05 2.69
CA ARG A 105 -11.83 12.31 1.42
C ARG A 105 -10.65 12.80 0.58
N ALA A 106 -10.43 14.11 0.50
CA ALA A 106 -9.28 14.67 -0.22
C ALA A 106 -7.94 14.21 0.39
N LYS A 107 -7.84 14.15 1.72
CA LYS A 107 -6.65 13.60 2.40
C LYS A 107 -6.45 12.12 2.08
N ALA A 108 -7.52 11.33 2.09
CA ALA A 108 -7.46 9.90 1.76
C ALA A 108 -6.97 9.68 0.32
N TYR A 109 -7.51 10.42 -0.65
CA TYR A 109 -7.06 10.36 -2.05
C TYR A 109 -5.59 10.76 -2.21
N LEU A 110 -5.13 11.81 -1.50
CA LEU A 110 -3.73 12.20 -1.55
C LEU A 110 -2.80 11.06 -1.09
N TRP A 111 -3.15 10.38 0.00
CA TRP A 111 -2.37 9.24 0.49
C TRP A 111 -2.43 8.04 -0.45
N GLU A 112 -3.58 7.79 -1.04
CA GLU A 112 -3.75 6.75 -2.05
C GLU A 112 -2.86 7.01 -3.28
N TYR A 113 -2.84 8.24 -3.81
CA TYR A 113 -2.00 8.59 -4.96
C TYR A 113 -0.51 8.52 -4.63
N ARG A 114 -0.11 8.93 -3.42
CA ARG A 114 1.27 8.73 -2.94
C ARG A 114 1.64 7.25 -2.85
N TYR A 115 0.73 6.44 -2.32
CA TYR A 115 0.91 4.99 -2.24
C TYR A 115 1.05 4.40 -3.65
N LEU A 116 0.16 4.72 -4.58
CA LEU A 116 0.21 4.23 -5.97
C LEU A 116 1.52 4.66 -6.66
N ASN A 117 1.96 5.90 -6.45
CA ASN A 117 3.22 6.37 -7.02
C ASN A 117 4.45 5.64 -6.47
N TYR A 118 4.40 5.16 -5.24
CA TYR A 118 5.45 4.34 -4.65
C TYR A 118 5.33 2.86 -5.05
N PHE A 119 4.10 2.34 -5.15
CA PHE A 119 3.81 0.94 -5.41
C PHE A 119 3.99 0.55 -6.88
N LEU A 120 3.52 1.40 -7.81
CA LEU A 120 3.59 1.12 -9.24
C LEU A 120 5.02 1.26 -9.74
N ALA A 121 5.54 0.21 -10.39
CA ALA A 121 6.86 0.25 -11.01
C ALA A 121 6.93 1.30 -12.13
N PRO A 122 8.12 1.83 -12.47
CA PRO A 122 8.26 2.85 -13.51
C PRO A 122 7.64 2.44 -14.85
N ASN A 123 7.80 1.18 -15.26
CA ASN A 123 7.19 0.68 -16.49
C ASN A 123 5.66 0.63 -16.41
N THR A 124 5.09 0.23 -15.27
CA THR A 124 3.64 0.26 -15.02
C THR A 124 3.09 1.68 -15.14
N GLN A 125 3.80 2.67 -14.58
CA GLN A 125 3.42 4.08 -14.68
C GLN A 125 3.46 4.58 -16.13
N ARG A 126 4.53 4.24 -16.89
CA ARG A 126 4.66 4.60 -18.31
C ARG A 126 3.60 3.94 -19.19
N VAL A 127 3.19 2.72 -18.88
CA VAL A 127 2.09 2.04 -19.57
C VAL A 127 0.79 2.80 -19.35
N LEU A 128 0.49 3.21 -18.11
CA LEU A 128 -0.71 3.99 -17.83
C LEU A 128 -0.68 5.37 -18.53
N GLU A 129 0.47 6.06 -18.54
CA GLU A 129 0.65 7.29 -19.30
C GLU A 129 0.46 7.08 -20.80
N TRP A 130 1.00 6.01 -21.36
CA TRP A 130 0.81 5.69 -22.77
C TRP A 130 -0.66 5.45 -23.11
N LEU A 131 -1.39 4.73 -22.26
CA LEU A 131 -2.84 4.51 -22.44
C LEU A 131 -3.64 5.82 -22.42
N ASP A 132 -3.27 6.78 -21.57
CA ASP A 132 -3.89 8.12 -21.49
C ASP A 132 -3.63 8.99 -22.72
N LEU A 133 -2.50 8.75 -23.41
CA LEU A 133 -2.13 9.50 -24.61
C LEU A 133 -2.81 9.00 -25.88
N LEU A 134 -3.40 7.80 -25.87
CA LEU A 134 -4.04 7.25 -27.06
C LEU A 134 -5.37 7.96 -27.33
N PRO A 135 -5.62 8.40 -28.58
CA PRO A 135 -6.88 9.05 -28.95
C PRO A 135 -8.07 8.07 -28.92
N GLU A 136 -7.79 6.77 -29.09
CA GLU A 136 -8.79 5.70 -29.12
C GLU A 136 -8.41 4.58 -28.16
N ARG A 137 -9.42 3.82 -27.74
CA ARG A 137 -9.26 2.66 -26.85
C ARG A 137 -8.43 1.60 -27.56
N THR A 138 -7.51 0.98 -26.82
CA THR A 138 -6.60 -0.02 -27.38
C THR A 138 -6.99 -1.43 -26.98
N THR A 139 -6.49 -2.43 -27.69
CA THR A 139 -6.67 -3.84 -27.36
C THR A 139 -5.45 -4.42 -26.65
N ARG A 140 -5.63 -5.57 -25.99
CA ARG A 140 -4.51 -6.28 -25.36
C ARG A 140 -3.43 -6.68 -26.37
N SER A 141 -3.83 -7.10 -27.57
CA SER A 141 -2.89 -7.46 -28.64
C SER A 141 -2.02 -6.27 -29.09
N THR A 142 -2.63 -5.10 -29.21
CA THR A 142 -1.94 -3.86 -29.61
C THR A 142 -0.99 -3.39 -28.52
N TYR A 143 -1.43 -3.46 -27.26
CA TYR A 143 -0.58 -3.23 -26.10
C TYR A 143 0.65 -4.16 -26.09
N ASP A 144 0.44 -5.46 -26.26
CA ASP A 144 1.53 -6.44 -26.26
C ASP A 144 2.53 -6.19 -27.38
N ALA A 145 2.05 -5.88 -28.60
CA ALA A 145 2.91 -5.58 -29.74
C ALA A 145 3.74 -4.30 -29.53
N TRP A 146 3.13 -3.25 -28.98
CA TRP A 146 3.80 -1.97 -28.74
C TRP A 146 4.87 -2.07 -27.65
N TRP A 147 4.58 -2.79 -26.57
CA TRP A 147 5.48 -2.88 -25.41
C TRP A 147 6.50 -4.02 -25.50
N LEU A 148 6.39 -4.93 -26.46
CA LEU A 148 7.34 -6.03 -26.67
C LEU A 148 8.82 -5.61 -26.69
N PRO A 149 9.23 -4.50 -27.36
CA PRO A 149 10.64 -4.11 -27.40
C PRO A 149 11.19 -3.62 -26.06
N VAL A 150 10.33 -3.10 -25.18
CA VAL A 150 10.73 -2.50 -23.88
C VAL A 150 10.54 -3.50 -22.74
N ILE A 151 9.50 -4.33 -22.83
CA ILE A 151 9.10 -5.31 -21.83
C ILE A 151 8.95 -6.65 -22.56
N PRO A 152 10.05 -7.40 -22.79
CA PRO A 152 10.02 -8.62 -23.60
C PRO A 152 9.18 -9.74 -22.97
N SER A 153 9.15 -9.82 -21.64
CA SER A 153 8.40 -10.82 -20.90
C SER A 153 6.89 -10.61 -21.04
N ALA A 154 6.20 -11.60 -21.63
CA ALA A 154 4.75 -11.59 -21.74
C ALA A 154 4.05 -11.67 -20.38
N GLU A 155 4.65 -12.38 -19.42
CA GLU A 155 4.16 -12.46 -18.06
C GLU A 155 4.22 -11.08 -17.38
N GLU A 156 5.34 -10.37 -17.52
CA GLU A 156 5.49 -9.02 -16.95
C GLU A 156 4.45 -8.05 -17.52
N ARG A 157 4.23 -8.08 -18.84
CA ARG A 157 3.18 -7.27 -19.49
C ARG A 157 1.78 -7.59 -18.96
N SER A 158 1.46 -8.88 -18.77
CA SER A 158 0.19 -9.29 -18.17
C SER A 158 0.04 -8.81 -16.73
N VAL A 159 1.11 -8.90 -15.94
CA VAL A 159 1.11 -8.48 -14.53
C VAL A 159 0.97 -6.98 -14.40
N ILE A 160 1.57 -6.20 -15.30
CA ILE A 160 1.40 -4.74 -15.36
C ILE A 160 -0.08 -4.38 -15.54
N LEU A 161 -0.73 -4.98 -16.54
CA LEU A 161 -2.15 -4.74 -16.80
C LEU A 161 -3.03 -5.17 -15.61
N SER A 162 -2.77 -6.35 -15.04
CA SER A 162 -3.49 -6.84 -13.87
C SER A 162 -3.32 -5.95 -12.65
N ALA A 163 -2.12 -5.41 -12.41
CA ALA A 163 -1.88 -4.47 -11.31
C ALA A 163 -2.66 -3.16 -11.49
N LEU A 164 -2.70 -2.63 -12.72
CA LEU A 164 -3.45 -1.43 -13.04
C LEU A 164 -4.98 -1.63 -12.89
N GLU A 165 -5.49 -2.79 -13.30
CA GLU A 165 -6.90 -3.18 -13.11
C GLU A 165 -7.24 -3.36 -11.62
N THR A 166 -6.39 -4.06 -10.86
CA THR A 166 -6.58 -4.33 -9.43
C THR A 166 -6.72 -3.04 -8.62
N HIS A 167 -5.99 -1.99 -9.00
CA HIS A 167 -6.09 -0.68 -8.35
C HIS A 167 -7.16 0.24 -8.94
N HIS A 168 -8.01 -0.30 -9.82
CA HIS A 168 -9.10 0.40 -10.51
C HIS A 168 -8.63 1.58 -11.36
N LEU A 169 -7.39 1.53 -11.88
CA LEU A 169 -6.85 2.54 -12.80
C LEU A 169 -7.23 2.24 -14.25
N LEU A 170 -7.49 0.97 -14.55
CA LEU A 170 -8.00 0.48 -15.83
C LEU A 170 -9.26 -0.37 -15.62
N VAL A 171 -10.06 -0.46 -16.68
CA VAL A 171 -11.17 -1.40 -16.85
C VAL A 171 -11.04 -2.08 -18.20
N PHE A 172 -11.34 -3.38 -18.24
CA PHE A 172 -11.48 -4.13 -19.48
C PHE A 172 -12.94 -4.19 -19.90
N ASN A 173 -13.20 -3.72 -21.13
CA ASN A 173 -14.51 -3.81 -21.75
C ASN A 173 -14.42 -4.79 -22.94
N GLY A 174 -14.54 -6.07 -22.63
CA GLY A 174 -14.17 -7.14 -23.57
C GLY A 174 -12.66 -7.16 -23.79
N ASP A 175 -12.21 -6.96 -25.03
CA ASP A 175 -10.78 -6.88 -25.37
C ASP A 175 -10.23 -5.44 -25.32
N LEU A 176 -11.10 -4.45 -25.10
CA LEU A 176 -10.71 -3.05 -25.04
C LEU A 176 -10.22 -2.66 -23.64
N ILE A 177 -9.10 -1.94 -23.61
CA ILE A 177 -8.50 -1.39 -22.41
C ILE A 177 -8.92 0.07 -22.30
N GLU A 178 -9.56 0.41 -21.18
CA GLU A 178 -10.03 1.76 -20.90
C GLU A 178 -9.42 2.29 -19.61
N VAL A 179 -8.91 3.52 -19.65
CA VAL A 179 -8.47 4.24 -18.45
C VAL A 179 -9.71 4.74 -17.71
N THR A 180 -9.75 4.50 -16.39
CA THR A 180 -10.87 4.94 -15.56
C THR A 180 -10.73 6.42 -15.19
N ALA A 181 -11.81 7.05 -14.71
CA ALA A 181 -11.74 8.42 -14.17
C ALA A 181 -10.65 8.56 -13.09
N LYS A 182 -10.50 7.54 -12.22
CA LYS A 182 -9.44 7.49 -11.20
C LYS A 182 -8.04 7.41 -11.82
N GLY A 183 -7.88 6.64 -12.90
CA GLY A 183 -6.63 6.56 -13.66
C GLY A 183 -6.19 7.93 -14.17
N HIS A 184 -7.13 8.68 -14.77
CA HIS A 184 -6.86 10.04 -15.24
C HIS A 184 -6.54 11.01 -14.10
N GLU A 185 -7.31 10.98 -13.00
CA GLU A 185 -7.04 11.84 -11.82
C GLU A 185 -5.65 11.58 -11.22
N TYR A 186 -5.24 10.31 -11.12
CA TYR A 186 -3.91 9.94 -10.65
C TYR A 186 -2.81 10.49 -11.56
N LEU A 187 -2.98 10.38 -12.88
CA LEU A 187 -2.02 10.92 -13.84
C LEU A 187 -1.93 12.43 -13.77
N ASP A 188 -3.06 13.13 -13.65
CA ASP A 188 -3.09 14.59 -13.53
C ASP A 188 -2.42 15.07 -12.23
N TRP A 189 -2.67 14.38 -11.12
CA TRP A 189 -1.97 14.63 -9.86
C TRP A 189 -0.45 14.44 -10.01
N ARG A 190 -0.01 13.38 -10.70
CA ARG A 190 1.41 13.09 -10.93
C ARG A 190 2.06 14.12 -11.86
N LYS A 191 1.38 14.53 -12.93
CA LYS A 191 1.80 15.63 -13.83
C LYS A 191 1.97 16.94 -13.05
N ALA A 192 1.05 17.25 -12.13
CA ALA A 192 1.13 18.43 -11.28
C ALA A 192 2.33 18.38 -10.31
N LEU A 193 2.64 17.21 -9.75
CA LEU A 193 3.82 17.02 -8.90
C LEU A 193 5.12 17.35 -9.64
N PHE A 194 5.27 16.85 -10.88
CA PHE A 194 6.47 17.13 -11.68
C PHE A 194 6.58 18.60 -12.07
N ARG A 195 5.46 19.28 -12.36
CA ARG A 195 5.46 20.72 -12.65
C ARG A 195 5.87 21.58 -11.45
N ALA A 196 5.60 21.12 -10.22
CA ALA A 196 5.96 21.84 -9.00
C ALA A 196 7.42 21.63 -8.57
N ALA A 197 8.10 20.63 -9.14
CA ALA A 197 9.50 20.29 -8.82
C ALA A 197 10.53 20.96 -9.75
N VAL A 198 10.06 21.64 -10.80
CA VAL A 198 10.84 22.43 -11.76
C VAL A 198 10.73 23.91 -11.40
#